data_AF-A0A1Y2WER4-F1
#
_entry.id   AF-A0A1Y2WER4-F1
#
_cell.length_a   1.000
_cell.length_b   1.000
_cell.length_c   1.000
_cell.angle_alpha   90.00
_cell.angle_beta   90.00
_cell.angle_gamma   90.00
#
_symmetry.space_group_name_H-M   'P 1'
#
loop_
_entity.id
_entity.type
_entity.pdbx_description
1 polymer ?
#
loop_
_entity_poly.entity_id
_entity_poly.type
_entity_poly.pdbx_seq_one_letter_code
_entity_poly.pdbx_strand_id
1 'polypeptide(L)'
;MFSTTKGAFLEAGPCPDSHPVRMPQLAYETMWNTTVFEDMWPKDGSQPFVWSFTGSGYGTHADYVFGWKGDSLQRAMNDSCMFHACGSPGKQGILQTQTIPDMNACVVENTVTEDTEGWLSDLPGQKTEM
;
A
#
# COMPACT_ATOMS: atom_id res chain seq x y z
N MET A 1 -5.10 -13.50 21.34
CA MET A 1 -5.63 -12.71 20.22
C MET A 1 -6.76 -13.53 19.60
N PHE A 2 -7.98 -13.01 19.55
CA PHE A 2 -9.14 -13.70 18.99
C PHE A 2 -9.50 -13.04 17.65
N SER A 3 -9.65 -13.82 16.58
CA SER A 3 -10.03 -13.28 15.27
C SER A 3 -11.53 -13.41 15.04
N THR A 4 -12.19 -12.29 14.75
CA THR A 4 -13.61 -12.22 14.36
C THR A 4 -13.77 -11.93 12.86
N THR A 5 -12.69 -12.01 12.08
CA THR A 5 -12.67 -11.70 10.64
C THR A 5 -13.43 -12.74 9.84
N LYS A 6 -14.19 -12.28 8.84
CA LYS A 6 -14.92 -13.15 7.89
C LYS A 6 -14.24 -13.28 6.51
N GLY A 7 -13.10 -12.61 6.31
CA GLY A 7 -12.40 -12.53 5.02
C GLY A 7 -12.97 -11.43 4.09
N ALA A 8 -12.34 -11.25 2.92
CA ALA A 8 -12.82 -10.41 1.81
C ALA A 8 -13.23 -8.96 2.15
N PHE A 9 -12.44 -8.25 2.98
CA PHE A 9 -12.71 -6.86 3.40
C PHE A 9 -14.07 -6.63 4.09
N LEU A 10 -14.63 -7.67 4.72
CA LEU A 10 -15.85 -7.56 5.50
C LEU A 10 -15.57 -7.07 6.92
N GLU A 11 -16.51 -6.29 7.47
CA GLU A 11 -16.45 -5.85 8.86
C GLU A 11 -16.34 -7.04 9.82
N ALA A 12 -15.37 -6.97 10.73
CA ALA A 12 -15.17 -8.00 11.74
C ALA A 12 -16.31 -7.97 12.77
N GLY A 13 -16.75 -9.15 13.20
CA GLY A 13 -17.79 -9.30 14.23
C GLY A 13 -17.40 -8.71 15.59
N PRO A 14 -18.36 -8.62 16.53
CA PRO A 14 -18.11 -8.06 17.86
C PRO A 14 -17.05 -8.85 18.62
N CYS A 15 -16.30 -8.16 19.47
CA CYS A 15 -15.35 -8.78 20.39
C CYS A 15 -16.07 -9.70 21.39
N PRO A 16 -15.57 -10.92 21.65
CA PRO A 16 -16.09 -11.74 22.73
C PRO A 16 -15.74 -11.12 24.09
N ASP A 17 -16.54 -11.42 25.13
CA ASP A 17 -16.35 -10.86 26.48
C ASP A 17 -14.96 -11.13 27.08
N SER A 18 -14.32 -12.24 26.70
CA SER A 18 -12.96 -12.59 27.15
C SER A 18 -11.87 -11.72 26.52
N HIS A 19 -12.18 -10.99 25.45
CA HIS A 19 -11.25 -10.14 24.71
C HIS A 19 -11.95 -8.83 24.30
N PRO A 20 -12.32 -7.96 25.26
CA PRO A 20 -13.22 -6.82 25.02
C PRO A 20 -12.56 -5.66 24.25
N VAL A 21 -11.23 -5.69 24.07
CA VAL A 21 -10.49 -4.65 23.36
C VAL A 21 -10.36 -5.00 21.89
N ARG A 22 -10.91 -4.15 21.02
CA ARG A 22 -10.80 -4.29 19.55
C ARG A 22 -9.44 -3.78 19.08
N MET A 23 -8.72 -4.63 18.36
CA MET A 23 -7.45 -4.27 17.74
C MET A 23 -7.67 -3.90 16.26
N PRO A 24 -6.99 -2.89 15.72
CA PRO A 24 -7.01 -2.58 14.29
C PRO A 24 -6.55 -3.77 13.45
N GLN A 25 -7.18 -3.94 12.29
CA GLN A 25 -6.77 -4.92 11.29
C GLN A 25 -6.12 -4.18 10.13
N LEU A 26 -5.01 -4.74 9.64
CA LEU A 26 -4.35 -4.27 8.43
C LEU A 26 -4.71 -5.23 7.30
N ALA A 27 -5.27 -4.68 6.22
CA ALA A 27 -5.54 -5.42 4.99
C ALA A 27 -4.64 -4.85 3.90
N TYR A 28 -3.85 -5.72 3.28
CA TYR A 28 -2.96 -5.37 2.19
C TYR A 28 -3.51 -5.97 0.90
N GLU A 29 -3.75 -5.11 -0.09
CA GLU A 29 -4.20 -5.51 -1.43
C GLU A 29 -3.20 -4.99 -2.45
N THR A 30 -2.75 -5.88 -3.34
CA THR A 30 -1.94 -5.49 -4.48
C THR A 30 -2.63 -5.97 -5.74
N MET A 31 -2.92 -5.04 -6.64
CA MET A 31 -3.54 -5.29 -7.95
C MET A 31 -2.59 -4.82 -9.04
N TRP A 32 -2.44 -5.64 -10.08
CA TRP A 32 -1.66 -5.30 -11.27
C TRP A 32 -2.57 -5.34 -12.48
N ASN A 33 -2.61 -4.24 -13.25
CA ASN A 33 -3.23 -4.25 -14.57
C ASN A 33 -2.19 -4.77 -15.59
N THR A 34 -2.31 -6.04 -15.97
CA THR A 34 -1.40 -6.68 -16.92
C THR A 34 -1.95 -6.70 -18.35
N THR A 35 -3.14 -6.14 -18.60
CA THR A 35 -3.79 -6.19 -19.93
C THR A 35 -2.93 -5.55 -21.02
N VAL A 36 -2.21 -4.48 -20.69
CA VAL A 36 -1.34 -3.77 -21.65
C VAL A 36 -0.14 -4.60 -22.14
N PHE A 37 0.14 -5.74 -21.52
CA PHE A 37 1.27 -6.60 -21.87
C PHE A 37 0.85 -7.95 -22.48
N GLU A 38 -0.41 -8.08 -22.91
CA GLU A 38 -0.94 -9.33 -23.46
C GLU A 38 -0.12 -9.88 -24.63
N ASP A 39 0.40 -9.01 -25.49
CA ASP A 39 1.18 -9.37 -26.69
C ASP A 39 2.63 -9.77 -26.40
N MET A 40 3.09 -9.71 -25.14
CA MET A 40 4.48 -10.04 -24.77
C MET A 40 4.68 -11.51 -24.42
N TRP A 41 3.63 -12.34 -24.43
CA TRP A 41 3.75 -13.77 -24.11
C TRP A 41 4.50 -14.53 -25.21
N PRO A 42 5.62 -15.20 -24.89
CA PRO A 42 6.36 -16.00 -25.85
C PRO A 42 5.54 -17.21 -26.32
N LYS A 43 5.74 -17.63 -27.59
CA LYS A 43 5.06 -18.80 -28.17
C LYS A 43 5.37 -20.11 -27.45
N ASP A 44 6.50 -20.19 -26.75
CA ASP A 44 6.91 -21.36 -25.97
C ASP A 44 6.24 -21.42 -24.59
N GLY A 45 5.45 -20.40 -24.21
CA GLY A 45 4.74 -20.34 -22.94
C GLY A 45 5.60 -19.94 -21.73
N SER A 46 6.85 -19.54 -21.94
CA SER A 46 7.70 -19.02 -20.86
C SER A 46 7.12 -17.73 -20.25
N GLN A 47 7.41 -17.47 -18.98
CA GLN A 47 6.97 -16.27 -18.26
C GLN A 47 7.82 -15.06 -18.69
N PRO A 48 7.27 -14.05 -19.38
CA PRO A 48 8.05 -12.89 -19.86
C PRO A 48 8.39 -11.87 -18.76
N PHE A 49 7.72 -11.92 -17.60
CA PHE A 49 7.91 -10.96 -16.52
C PHE A 49 8.69 -11.53 -15.34
N VAL A 50 9.57 -10.70 -14.80
CA VAL A 50 10.24 -10.94 -13.52
C VAL A 50 9.84 -9.85 -12.54
N TRP A 51 9.79 -10.17 -11.26
CA TRP A 51 9.61 -9.14 -10.24
C TRP A 51 10.84 -8.22 -10.17
N SER A 52 10.60 -6.92 -9.97
CA SER A 52 11.63 -5.87 -9.95
C SER A 52 12.61 -5.95 -8.78
N PHE A 53 12.51 -6.94 -7.89
CA PHE A 53 13.50 -7.22 -6.85
C PHE A 53 14.48 -8.35 -7.23
N THR A 54 14.67 -8.59 -8.54
CA THR A 54 15.58 -9.59 -9.13
C THR A 54 15.38 -11.03 -8.65
N GLY A 55 14.64 -11.82 -9.42
CA GLY A 55 14.62 -13.30 -9.30
C GLY A 55 13.50 -13.90 -8.44
N SER A 56 13.61 -15.22 -8.21
CA SER A 56 12.59 -16.16 -7.68
C SER A 56 12.13 -15.93 -6.22
N GLY A 57 12.30 -14.72 -5.71
CA GLY A 57 11.94 -14.33 -4.34
C GLY A 57 10.44 -14.06 -4.18
N TYR A 58 9.92 -14.39 -3.01
CA TYR A 58 8.63 -13.88 -2.53
C TYR A 58 8.90 -12.52 -1.89
N GLY A 59 8.52 -11.42 -2.52
CA GLY A 59 8.83 -10.09 -2.01
C GLY A 59 7.71 -9.09 -2.23
N THR A 60 6.89 -8.86 -1.21
CA THR A 60 6.17 -7.59 -1.06
C THR A 60 6.85 -6.84 0.07
N HIS A 61 7.33 -5.63 -0.21
CA HIS A 61 7.82 -4.71 0.82
C HIS A 61 6.72 -3.69 1.11
N ALA A 62 6.43 -3.47 2.40
CA ALA A 62 5.50 -2.44 2.83
C ALA A 62 6.12 -1.72 4.02
N ASP A 63 6.37 -0.43 3.86
CA ASP A 63 6.75 0.44 4.95
C ASP A 63 5.50 0.71 5.81
N TYR A 64 5.56 0.31 7.09
CA TYR A 64 4.54 0.70 8.06
C TYR A 64 5.04 1.90 8.86
N VAL A 65 4.51 3.08 8.56
CA VAL A 65 4.78 4.28 9.34
C VAL A 65 3.64 4.50 10.33
N PHE A 66 3.94 4.36 11.62
CA PHE A 66 3.00 4.68 12.69
C PHE A 66 3.12 6.17 13.07
N GLY A 67 2.38 7.03 12.37
CA GLY A 67 2.51 8.49 12.47
C GLY A 67 1.18 9.23 12.65
N TRP A 68 0.27 8.72 13.47
CA TRP A 68 -1.02 9.38 13.70
C TRP A 68 -0.85 10.65 14.54
N LYS A 69 -1.29 11.79 13.99
CA LYS A 69 -1.26 13.08 14.70
C LYS A 69 -2.33 13.11 15.79
N GLY A 70 -1.91 13.29 17.04
CA GLY A 70 -2.83 13.43 18.18
C GLY A 70 -3.76 12.23 18.34
N ASP A 71 -5.07 12.49 18.40
CA ASP A 71 -6.11 11.48 18.62
C ASP A 71 -6.65 10.83 17.32
N SER A 72 -6.01 11.09 16.17
CA SER A 72 -6.53 10.68 14.86
C SER A 72 -6.80 9.19 14.74
N LEU A 73 -5.90 8.34 15.25
CA LEU A 73 -6.10 6.88 15.24
C LEU A 73 -7.32 6.50 16.08
N GLN A 74 -7.45 7.05 17.29
CA GLN A 74 -8.55 6.72 18.18
C GLN A 74 -9.89 7.17 17.60
N ARG A 75 -9.93 8.33 16.95
CA ARG A 75 -11.13 8.80 16.26
C ARG A 75 -11.55 7.87 15.12
N ALA A 76 -10.61 7.41 14.28
CA ALA A 76 -10.92 6.41 13.27
C ALA A 76 -11.35 5.05 13.85
N MET A 77 -10.74 4.60 14.95
CA MET A 77 -11.11 3.33 15.60
C MET A 77 -12.48 3.37 16.28
N ASN A 78 -12.93 4.55 16.72
CA ASN A 78 -14.22 4.74 17.40
C ASN A 78 -15.37 4.98 16.41
N ASP A 79 -15.07 5.26 15.14
CA ASP A 79 -16.06 5.56 14.12
C ASP A 79 -16.44 4.29 13.32
N SER A 80 -17.63 4.30 12.70
CA SER A 80 -18.07 3.24 11.77
C SER A 80 -17.74 3.57 10.31
N CYS A 81 -16.93 4.59 10.06
CA CYS A 81 -16.51 4.99 8.73
C CYS A 81 -15.79 3.85 8.01
N MET A 82 -15.98 3.78 6.69
CA MET A 82 -15.30 2.81 5.83
C MET A 82 -14.73 3.53 4.60
N PHE A 83 -13.51 3.14 4.21
CA PHE A 83 -12.80 3.69 3.05
C PHE A 83 -12.81 5.24 3.03
N HIS A 84 -13.30 5.83 1.94
CA HIS A 84 -13.38 7.27 1.71
C HIS A 84 -14.30 8.02 2.69
N ALA A 85 -15.14 7.33 3.47
CA ALA A 85 -15.95 7.96 4.50
C ALA A 85 -15.11 8.37 5.73
N CYS A 86 -14.01 7.66 6.00
CA CYS A 86 -13.08 8.04 7.06
C CYS A 86 -12.31 9.32 6.71
N GLY A 87 -12.15 9.59 5.41
CA GLY A 87 -11.36 10.67 4.86
C GLY A 87 -10.56 10.16 3.67
N SER A 88 -10.47 10.96 2.62
CA SER A 88 -9.56 10.72 1.49
C SER A 88 -9.07 12.05 0.93
N PRO A 89 -8.02 12.10 0.09
CA PRO A 89 -7.52 13.36 -0.46
C PRO A 89 -8.65 14.19 -1.08
N GLY A 90 -8.86 15.41 -0.58
CA GLY A 90 -9.96 16.30 -1.01
C GLY A 90 -11.36 15.98 -0.48
N LYS A 91 -11.55 14.92 0.34
CA LYS A 91 -12.81 14.59 1.01
C LYS A 91 -12.60 14.44 2.51
N GLN A 92 -13.21 15.33 3.29
CA GLN A 92 -13.15 15.27 4.75
C GLN A 92 -14.06 14.17 5.29
N GLY A 93 -13.60 13.51 6.36
CA GLY A 93 -14.36 12.56 7.13
C GLY A 93 -14.07 12.74 8.61
N ILE A 94 -14.06 11.64 9.37
CA ILE A 94 -13.54 11.71 10.74
C ILE A 94 -12.07 12.13 10.72
N LEU A 95 -11.27 11.66 9.77
CA LEU A 95 -9.88 12.05 9.59
C LEU A 95 -9.77 13.36 8.81
N GLN A 96 -8.90 14.24 9.30
CA GLN A 96 -8.51 15.44 8.57
C GLN A 96 -7.66 15.03 7.38
N THR A 97 -8.04 15.50 6.20
CA THR A 97 -7.28 15.27 4.96
C THR A 97 -6.87 16.58 4.32
N GLN A 98 -5.91 16.48 3.42
CA GLN A 98 -5.45 17.57 2.56
C GLN A 98 -5.74 17.24 1.09
N THR A 99 -5.67 18.22 0.21
CA THR A 99 -5.88 18.00 -1.23
C THR A 99 -4.66 17.32 -1.86
N ILE A 100 -4.84 16.67 -3.02
CA ILE A 100 -3.71 16.07 -3.76
C ILE A 100 -2.63 17.12 -4.08
N PRO A 101 -2.96 18.34 -4.56
CA PRO A 101 -1.97 19.40 -4.74
C PRO A 101 -1.17 19.73 -3.48
N ASP A 102 -1.83 19.86 -2.32
CA ASP A 102 -1.14 20.16 -1.05
C ASP A 102 -0.23 18.99 -0.61
N MET A 103 -0.62 17.75 -0.89
CA MET A 103 0.22 16.57 -0.65
C MET A 103 1.48 16.59 -1.51
N ASN A 104 1.32 16.83 -2.80
CA ASN A 104 2.43 16.85 -3.76
C ASN A 104 3.38 18.04 -3.54
N ALA A 105 2.93 19.09 -2.85
CA ALA A 105 3.79 20.20 -2.44
C ALA A 105 4.77 19.83 -1.31
N CYS A 106 4.52 18.73 -0.58
CA CYS A 106 5.44 18.21 0.43
C CYS A 106 6.51 17.34 -0.23
N VAL A 107 7.65 17.95 -0.54
CA VAL A 107 8.78 17.30 -1.23
C VAL A 107 10.00 17.23 -0.32
N VAL A 108 10.66 16.08 -0.32
CA VAL A 108 11.98 15.89 0.30
C VAL A 108 13.01 15.88 -0.81
N GLU A 109 14.18 16.47 -0.57
CA GLU A 109 15.27 16.45 -1.55
C GLU A 109 15.75 15.01 -1.80
N ASN A 110 16.06 14.71 -3.06
CA ASN A 110 16.65 13.43 -3.42
C ASN A 110 17.99 13.25 -2.69
N THR A 111 18.11 12.18 -1.92
CA THR A 111 19.34 11.85 -1.20
C THR A 111 20.26 10.93 -2.01
N VAL A 112 19.76 10.36 -3.11
CA VAL A 112 20.49 9.50 -4.04
C VAL A 112 20.42 10.12 -5.44
N THR A 113 21.56 10.18 -6.13
CA THR A 113 21.65 10.69 -7.51
C THR A 113 21.77 9.52 -8.48
N GLU A 114 20.65 9.12 -9.07
CA GLU A 114 20.60 8.12 -10.13
C GLU A 114 19.42 8.38 -11.08
N ASP A 115 19.47 7.77 -12.27
CA ASP A 115 18.38 7.85 -13.24
C ASP A 115 17.24 6.93 -12.79
N THR A 116 16.13 7.51 -12.35
CA THR A 116 14.93 6.77 -11.88
C THR A 116 13.76 6.86 -12.85
N GLU A 117 13.92 7.59 -13.96
CA GLU A 117 12.83 7.94 -14.88
C GLU A 117 13.13 7.45 -16.30
N GLY A 118 12.06 7.10 -17.02
CA GLY A 118 12.15 6.67 -18.42
C GLY A 118 12.59 5.21 -18.61
N TRP A 119 13.15 4.93 -19.79
CA TRP A 119 13.68 3.59 -20.12
C TRP A 119 15.07 3.43 -19.53
N LEU A 120 15.18 2.61 -18.50
CA LEU A 120 16.44 2.31 -17.82
C LEU A 120 17.02 0.99 -18.37
N SER A 121 18.34 0.93 -18.51
CA SER A 121 19.03 -0.31 -18.91
C SER A 121 19.05 -1.36 -17.79
N ASP A 122 19.03 -0.89 -16.55
CA ASP A 122 19.14 -1.67 -15.32
C ASP A 122 18.27 -1.02 -14.24
N LEU A 123 17.96 -1.78 -13.18
CA LEU A 123 17.20 -1.24 -12.05
C LEU A 123 18.03 -0.21 -11.26
N PRO A 124 17.40 0.86 -10.75
CA PRO A 124 18.05 1.77 -9.79
C PRO A 124 18.71 1.00 -8.65
N GLY A 125 19.93 1.39 -8.28
CA GLY A 125 20.77 0.72 -7.29
C GLY A 125 21.51 -0.54 -7.79
N GLN A 126 21.27 -1.00 -9.03
CA GLN A 126 21.91 -2.19 -9.60
C GLN A 126 22.92 -1.89 -10.71
N LYS A 127 23.55 -0.70 -10.70
CA LYS A 127 24.66 -0.41 -11.63
C LYS A 127 25.75 -1.46 -11.42
N THR A 128 25.77 -2.47 -12.29
CA THR A 128 26.86 -3.43 -12.35
C THR A 128 28.04 -2.65 -12.91
N GLU A 129 29.08 -2.42 -12.12
CA GLU A 129 30.34 -1.92 -12.67
C GLU A 129 30.77 -2.92 -13.76
N MET A 130 30.78 -2.47 -15.01
CA MET A 130 31.34 -3.24 -16.13
C MET A 130 32.86 -3.24 -16.06
#